data_AF-A0A381XCQ3-F1
#
_entry.id   AF-A0A381XCQ3-F1
#
_cell.length_a   1.000
_cell.length_b   1.000
_cell.length_c   1.000
_cell.angle_alpha   90.00
_cell.angle_beta   90.00
_cell.angle_gamma   90.00
#
_symmetry.space_group_name_H-M   'P 1'
#
loop_
_entity.id
_entity.type
_entity.pdbx_description
1 polymer ?
#
loop_
_entity_poly.entity_id
_entity_poly.type
_entity_poly.pdbx_seq_one_letter_code
_entity_poly.pdbx_strand_id
1 'polypeptide(L)' 'MIEKIRTLTLLVAISVLGYGGYIFLSTFQTTSESIDIQFDDDGLDVKIKNFKIAHENSGRNDWKLKAELAQINQKKE' A
#
# COMPACT_ATOMS: atom_id res chain seq x y z
N MET A 1 21.69 -39.02 2.53
CA MET A 1 21.31 -38.18 1.35
C MET A 1 20.04 -37.38 1.62
N ILE A 2 19.00 -38.01 2.18
CA ILE A 2 17.70 -37.40 2.48
C ILE A 2 17.79 -36.13 3.36
N GLU A 3 18.63 -36.14 4.40
CA GLU A 3 18.80 -34.99 5.30
C GLU A 3 19.39 -33.76 4.60
N LYS A 4 20.34 -33.98 3.66
CA LYS A 4 20.92 -32.88 2.85
C LYS A 4 19.87 -32.26 1.92
N ILE A 5 19.02 -33.10 1.32
CA ILE A 5 17.91 -32.65 0.46
C ILE A 5 16.89 -31.88 1.31
N ARG A 6 16.55 -32.38 2.51
CA ARG A 6 15.60 -31.73 3.42
C ARG A 6 16.08 -30.34 3.83
N THR A 7 17.36 -30.20 4.18
CA THR A 7 17.96 -28.90 4.52
C THR A 7 17.97 -27.94 3.33
N LEU A 8 18.28 -28.42 2.13
CA LEU A 8 18.25 -27.60 0.93
C LEU A 8 16.83 -27.09 0.62
N THR A 9 15.82 -27.97 0.69
CA THR A 9 14.42 -27.60 0.48
C THR A 9 13.95 -26.56 1.50
N LEU A 10 14.38 -26.69 2.75
CA LEU A 10 14.04 -25.72 3.80
C LEU A 10 14.62 -24.32 3.49
N LEU A 11 15.88 -24.25 3.05
CA LEU A 11 16.52 -22.99 2.67
C LEU A 11 15.81 -22.32 1.49
N VAL A 12 15.39 -23.09 0.49
CA VAL A 12 14.62 -22.58 -0.65
C VAL A 12 13.27 -22.04 -0.18
N ALA A 13 12.56 -22.78 0.67
CA ALA A 13 11.27 -22.33 1.20
C ALA A 13 11.37 -21.00 1.96
N ILE A 14 12.38 -20.85 2.82
CA ILE A 14 12.61 -19.59 3.57
C ILE A 14 12.94 -18.44 2.61
N SER A 15 13.74 -18.71 1.58
CA SER A 15 14.13 -17.69 0.59
C SER A 15 12.92 -17.20 -0.22
N VAL A 16 12.03 -18.11 -0.64
CA VAL A 16 10.80 -17.77 -1.37
C VAL A 16 9.85 -16.98 -0.47
N LEU A 17 9.69 -17.37 0.80
CA LEU A 17 8.87 -16.65 1.77
C LEU A 17 9.42 -15.24 2.03
N GLY A 18 10.74 -15.12 2.22
CA GLY A 18 11.40 -13.83 2.44
C GLY A 18 11.27 -12.89 1.25
N TYR A 19 11.51 -13.39 0.03
CA TYR A 19 11.39 -12.61 -1.19
C TYR A 19 9.93 -12.22 -1.46
N GLY A 20 8.99 -13.16 -1.33
CA GLY A 20 7.56 -12.89 -1.49
C GLY A 20 7.05 -11.85 -0.49
N GLY A 21 7.45 -11.97 0.78
CA GLY A 21 7.13 -10.99 1.82
C GLY A 21 7.70 -9.60 1.54
N TYR A 22 8.94 -9.52 1.05
CA TYR A 22 9.57 -8.26 0.65
C TYR A 22 8.82 -7.60 -0.52
N ILE A 23 8.47 -8.34 -1.56
CA ILE A 23 7.70 -7.82 -2.70
C ILE A 23 6.32 -7.33 -2.25
N PHE A 24 5.65 -8.09 -1.39
CA PHE A 24 4.36 -7.68 -0.82
C PHE A 24 4.47 -6.38 -0.02
N LEU A 25 5.41 -6.29 0.94
CA LEU A 25 5.57 -5.11 1.79
C LEU A 25 6.09 -3.88 1.04
N SER A 26 6.98 -4.07 0.07
CA SER A 26 7.51 -2.96 -0.75
C SER A 26 6.43 -2.30 -1.60
N THR A 27 5.42 -3.05 -2.03
CA THR A 27 4.24 -2.50 -2.71
C THR A 27 3.53 -1.46 -1.83
N PHE A 28 3.40 -1.72 -0.52
CA PHE A 28 2.78 -0.75 0.41
C PHE A 28 3.71 0.42 0.76
N GLN A 29 5.03 0.22 0.81
CA GLN A 29 5.99 1.31 1.07
C GLN A 29 6.03 2.36 -0.05
N THR A 30 5.63 2.02 -1.28
CA THR A 30 5.56 3.01 -2.38
C THR A 30 4.43 4.04 -2.22
N THR A 31 3.48 3.82 -1.31
CA THR A 31 2.43 4.81 -0.98
C THR A 31 2.88 5.72 0.18
N SER A 32 4.11 6.22 0.11
CA SER A 32 4.73 7.10 1.11
C SER A 32 4.27 8.56 1.01
N GLU A 33 3.21 8.87 0.27
CA GLU A 33 2.53 10.17 0.38
C GLU A 33 1.51 10.12 1.54
N SER A 34 2.03 10.02 2.77
CA SER A 34 1.38 10.44 4.01
C SER A 34 -0.13 10.13 4.16
N ILE A 35 -0.52 8.88 3.93
CA ILE A 35 -1.87 8.39 4.21
C ILE A 35 -1.90 7.85 5.65
N ASP A 36 -2.58 8.55 6.55
CA ASP A 36 -2.87 8.12 7.91
C ASP A 36 -4.23 7.44 7.93
N ILE A 37 -4.26 6.11 8.07
CA ILE A 37 -5.49 5.31 8.06
C ILE A 37 -5.88 5.08 9.52
N GLN A 38 -6.97 5.72 9.95
CA GLN A 38 -7.54 5.52 11.29
C GLN A 38 -8.78 4.63 11.15
N PHE A 39 -8.72 3.45 11.78
CA PHE A 39 -9.89 2.58 11.94
C PHE A 39 -10.52 2.95 13.28
N ASP A 40 -11.74 3.49 13.25
CA ASP A 40 -12.51 3.78 14.47
C ASP A 40 -13.69 2.79 14.57
N ASP A 41 -14.30 2.67 15.75
CA ASP A 41 -15.44 1.76 16.03
C ASP A 41 -16.65 2.02 15.11
N ASP A 42 -16.63 3.19 14.50
CA ASP A 42 -17.67 3.81 13.71
C ASP A 42 -17.45 3.66 12.18
N GLY A 43 -16.27 3.21 11.74
CA GLY A 43 -15.95 3.00 10.34
C GLY A 43 -14.51 3.36 9.97
N LEU A 44 -14.20 3.22 8.68
CA LEU A 44 -12.89 3.57 8.12
C LEU A 44 -12.83 5.07 7.84
N ASP A 45 -12.02 5.80 8.62
CA ASP A 45 -11.70 7.20 8.37
C ASP A 45 -10.28 7.32 7.79
N VAL A 46 -10.21 7.65 6.49
CA VAL A 46 -8.92 7.80 5.79
C VAL A 46 -8.53 9.28 5.78
N LYS A 47 -7.45 9.63 6.49
CA LYS A 47 -6.86 10.98 6.50
C LYS A 47 -5.63 11.00 5.59
N ILE A 48 -5.71 11.74 4.49
CA ILE A 48 -4.62 11.88 3.53
C ILE A 48 -3.99 13.26 3.70
N LYS A 49 -2.73 13.32 4.13
CA LYS A 49 -1.98 14.58 4.14
C LYS A 49 -1.37 14.82 2.76
N ASN A 50 -1.26 16.07 2.35
CA ASN A 50 -0.70 16.49 1.05
C ASN A 50 -1.40 15.84 -0.17
N PHE A 51 -2.72 15.66 -0.07
CA PHE A 51 -3.52 15.07 -1.14
C PHE A 51 -3.32 15.82 -2.46
N LYS A 52 -2.98 15.08 -3.52
CA LYS A 52 -2.82 15.62 -4.86
C LYS A 52 -3.31 14.62 -5.89
N ILE A 53 -4.32 15.01 -6.65
CA ILE A 53 -4.83 14.23 -7.78
C ILE A 53 -4.76 15.09 -9.04
N ALA A 54 -4.31 14.48 -10.13
CA ALA A 54 -4.33 15.10 -11.45
C ALA A 54 -5.32 14.33 -12.32
N HIS A 55 -6.22 15.04 -12.97
CA HIS A 55 -7.07 14.47 -14.00
C HIS A 55 -6.38 14.64 -15.34
N GLU A 56 -6.03 13.52 -15.95
CA GLU A 56 -5.46 13.44 -17.28
C GLU A 56 -6.44 12.73 -18.20
N ASN A 57 -6.76 13.37 -19.32
CA ASN A 57 -7.59 12.78 -20.36
C ASN A 57 -6.76 12.72 -21.65
N SER A 58 -6.53 11.51 -22.14
CA SER A 58 -5.89 11.27 -23.44
C SER A 58 -4.53 12.01 -23.61
N GLY A 59 -3.70 12.03 -22.56
CA GLY A 59 -2.39 12.70 -22.58
C GLY A 59 -2.41 14.20 -22.27
N ARG A 60 -3.58 14.77 -21.97
CA ARG A 60 -3.74 16.18 -21.60
C ARG A 60 -4.12 16.30 -20.13
N ASN A 61 -3.35 17.09 -19.37
CA ASN A 61 -3.70 17.45 -18.00
C ASN A 61 -4.85 18.46 -18.03
N ASP A 62 -6.05 18.00 -17.66
CA ASP A 62 -7.26 18.80 -17.66
C ASP A 62 -7.34 19.65 -16.39
N TRP A 63 -7.13 19.04 -15.22
CA TRP A 63 -7.10 19.77 -13.94
C TRP A 63 -6.31 19.03 -12.87
N LYS A 64 -5.98 19.75 -11.79
CA LYS A 64 -5.24 19.21 -10.64
C LYS A 64 -5.85 19.72 -9.35
N LEU A 65 -6.26 18.80 -8.49
CA LEU A 65 -6.77 19.11 -7.16
C LEU A 65 -5.69 18.82 -6.12
N LYS A 66 -5.39 19.82 -5.30
CA LYS A 66 -4.40 19.76 -4.21
C LYS A 66 -5.09 20.17 -2.91
N ALA A 67 -4.86 19.42 -1.85
CA ALA A 67 -5.29 19.76 -0.51
C ALA A 67 -4.19 19.40 0.50
N GLU A 68 -4.05 20.22 1.54
CA GLU A 68 -3.12 19.94 2.64
C GLU A 68 -3.60 18.74 3.48
N LEU A 69 -4.92 18.59 3.61
CA LEU A 69 -5.59 17.47 4.27
C LEU A 69 -6.86 17.10 3.49
N ALA A 70 -7.04 15.82 3.20
CA ALA A 70 -8.29 15.25 2.70
C ALA A 70 -8.78 14.17 3.66
N GLN A 71 -10.08 14.15 3.94
CA GLN A 71 -10.72 13.15 4.79
C GLN A 71 -11.82 12.45 3.99
N ILE A 72 -11.81 11.13 3.99
CA ILE A 72 -12.86 10.31 3.38
C ILE A 72 -13.52 9.54 4.50
N ASN A 73 -14.75 9.93 4.83
CA ASN A 73 -15.60 9.20 5.78
C ASN A 73 -16.58 8.34 4.98
N GLN A 74 -16.58 7.03 5.25
CA GLN A 74 -17.49 6.07 4.61
C GLN A 74 -18.87 5.98 5.31
N LYS A 75 -19.10 6.69 6.42
CA LYS A 75 -20.44 6.83 6.99
C LYS A 75 -21.30 7.65 6.04
N LYS A 76 -22.38 7.02 5.55
CA LYS A 76 -23.55 7.75 5.06
C LYS A 76 -24.20 8.44 6.25
N GLU A 77 -24.54 9.72 6.09
CA GLU A 77 -25.62 10.34 6.87
C GLU A 77 -26.92 9.54 6.73
#